data_AF-A0A401UAH5-F1
#
_entry.id   AF-A0A401UAH5-F1
#
_cell.length_a   1.000
_cell.length_b   1.000
_cell.length_c   1.000
_cell.angle_alpha   90.00
_cell.angle_beta   90.00
_cell.angle_gamma   90.00
#
_symmetry.space_group_name_H-M   'P 1'
#
loop_
_entity.id
_entity.type
_entity.pdbx_description
1 polymer ?
#
loop_
_entity_poly.entity_id
_entity_poly.type
_entity_poly.pdbx_seq_one_letter_code
_entity_poly.pdbx_strand_id
1 'polypeptide(L)'
;MKQKNILLILLVVVGLIIVFYAMQPAGTSEEYKKQITSARKDRDDYMRNNSESPFADSVATFKGLSYFEPDERFRISANLIPVKDKKTVLLPTSDGLETRYLEYAHAEFSFDGEACRLLILEIMDMGPTRGTLFLAFADATSANETYGAGRYLDINKVPGSTSITLDFNKAYNPYCAYNDSFSCPFPPKENILNVAIRAGEKTYQ
;
A
#
# COMPACT_ATOMS: atom_id res chain seq x y z
N MET A 1 -11.51 -51.83 -20.79
CA MET A 1 -12.43 -50.68 -20.76
C MET A 1 -12.32 -49.92 -22.08
N LYS A 2 -13.43 -49.62 -22.76
CA LYS A 2 -13.40 -48.95 -24.07
C LYS A 2 -12.83 -47.53 -23.91
N GLN A 3 -11.95 -47.12 -24.82
CA GLN A 3 -11.23 -45.82 -24.83
C GLN A 3 -12.16 -44.61 -24.60
N LYS A 4 -13.41 -44.70 -25.08
CA LYS A 4 -14.48 -43.71 -24.87
C LYS A 4 -14.87 -43.52 -23.39
N ASN A 5 -14.81 -44.58 -22.58
CA ASN A 5 -15.15 -44.53 -21.16
C ASN A 5 -14.01 -43.87 -20.35
N ILE A 6 -12.75 -44.08 -20.76
CA ILE A 6 -11.59 -43.43 -20.15
C ILE A 6 -11.64 -41.92 -20.43
N LEU A 7 -11.94 -41.52 -21.67
CA LEU A 7 -12.08 -40.11 -22.04
C LEU A 7 -13.23 -39.42 -21.28
N LEU A 8 -14.37 -40.10 -21.10
CA LEU A 8 -15.51 -39.57 -20.36
C LEU A 8 -15.17 -39.36 -18.87
N ILE A 9 -14.49 -40.33 -18.26
CA ILE A 9 -14.04 -40.23 -16.85
C ILE A 9 -13.06 -39.06 -16.70
N LEU A 10 -12.12 -38.90 -17.63
CA LEU A 10 -11.13 -37.82 -17.58
C LEU A 10 -11.79 -36.42 -17.68
N LEU A 11 -12.79 -36.27 -18.55
CA LEU A 11 -13.55 -35.02 -18.68
C LEU A 11 -14.36 -34.70 -17.42
N VAL A 12 -14.95 -35.71 -16.78
CA VAL A 12 -15.67 -35.53 -15.51
C VAL A 12 -14.70 -35.13 -14.40
N VAL A 13 -13.54 -35.77 -14.29
CA VAL A 13 -12.52 -35.43 -13.28
C VAL A 13 -11.98 -34.01 -13.49
N VAL A 14 -11.66 -33.63 -14.72
CA VAL A 14 -11.22 -32.26 -15.05
C VAL A 14 -12.32 -31.25 -14.75
N GLY A 15 -13.58 -31.56 -15.09
CA GLY A 15 -14.73 -30.72 -14.74
C GLY A 15 -14.89 -30.54 -13.23
N LEU A 16 -14.76 -31.61 -12.45
CA LEU A 16 -14.83 -31.57 -10.99
C LEU A 16 -13.67 -30.78 -10.37
N ILE A 17 -12.46 -30.88 -10.93
CA ILE A 17 -11.30 -30.09 -10.50
C ILE A 17 -11.52 -28.60 -10.78
N ILE A 18 -12.01 -28.25 -11.97
CA ILE A 18 -12.31 -26.85 -12.32
C ILE A 18 -13.38 -26.28 -11.40
N VAL A 19 -14.45 -27.03 -11.12
CA VAL A 19 -15.50 -26.62 -10.19
C VAL A 19 -14.96 -26.48 -8.76
N PHE A 20 -14.12 -27.41 -8.30
CA PHE A 20 -13.49 -27.32 -6.98
C PHE A 20 -12.62 -26.07 -6.83
N TYR A 21 -11.81 -25.72 -7.84
CA TYR A 21 -11.00 -24.50 -7.82
C TYR A 21 -11.85 -23.23 -7.99
N ALA A 22 -12.93 -23.27 -8.77
CA ALA A 22 -13.86 -22.15 -8.91
C ALA A 22 -14.71 -21.90 -7.66
N MET A 23 -14.85 -22.93 -6.79
CA MET A 23 -15.57 -22.85 -5.52
C MET A 23 -14.65 -22.54 -4.32
N GLN A 24 -13.34 -22.35 -4.53
CA GLN A 24 -12.49 -21.87 -3.44
C GLN A 24 -12.86 -20.42 -3.12
N PRO A 25 -13.25 -20.09 -1.88
CA PRO A 25 -13.54 -18.73 -1.51
C PRO A 25 -12.25 -17.91 -1.62
N ALA A 26 -12.36 -16.71 -2.21
CA ALA A 26 -11.36 -15.67 -1.97
C ALA A 26 -11.18 -15.54 -0.44
N GLY A 27 -9.94 -15.46 0.04
CA GLY A 27 -9.61 -15.56 1.47
C GLY A 27 -10.58 -14.81 2.37
N THR A 28 -10.99 -15.44 3.46
CA THR A 28 -12.02 -14.91 4.36
C THR A 28 -11.57 -13.61 5.04
N SER A 29 -12.53 -12.82 5.53
CA SER A 29 -12.23 -11.58 6.25
C SER A 29 -11.26 -11.75 7.41
N GLU A 30 -11.38 -12.88 8.12
CA GLU A 30 -10.49 -13.23 9.23
C GLU A 30 -9.07 -13.60 8.77
N GLU A 31 -8.92 -14.23 7.62
CA GLU A 31 -7.60 -14.49 7.04
C GLU A 31 -6.93 -13.18 6.61
N TYR A 32 -7.68 -12.25 6.01
CA TYR A 32 -7.16 -10.94 5.65
C TYR A 32 -6.70 -10.15 6.88
N LYS A 33 -7.53 -10.07 7.94
CA LYS A 33 -7.14 -9.42 9.19
C LYS A 33 -5.87 -10.04 9.78
N LYS A 34 -5.76 -11.37 9.78
CA LYS A 34 -4.55 -12.08 10.22
C LYS A 34 -3.32 -11.70 9.39
N GLN A 35 -3.46 -11.57 8.06
CA GLN A 35 -2.37 -11.12 7.20
C GLN A 35 -1.92 -9.71 7.55
N ILE A 36 -2.85 -8.78 7.77
CA ILE A 36 -2.52 -7.40 8.18
C ILE A 36 -1.84 -7.39 9.55
N THR A 37 -2.36 -8.13 10.53
CA THR A 37 -1.74 -8.23 11.87
C THR A 37 -0.34 -8.84 11.82
N SER A 38 -0.13 -9.86 10.98
CA SER A 38 1.21 -10.44 10.77
C SER A 38 2.17 -9.41 10.17
N ALA A 39 1.75 -8.69 9.14
CA ALA A 39 2.58 -7.66 8.52
C ALA A 39 2.95 -6.52 9.48
N ARG A 40 2.02 -6.15 10.39
CA ARG A 40 2.28 -5.15 11.45
C ARG A 40 3.30 -5.65 12.46
N LYS A 41 3.26 -6.93 12.82
CA LYS A 41 4.29 -7.54 13.66
C LYS A 41 5.66 -7.50 12.98
N ASP A 42 5.73 -7.88 11.70
CA ASP A 42 6.98 -7.84 10.94
C ASP A 42 7.53 -6.41 10.85
N ARG A 43 6.64 -5.42 10.72
CA ARG A 43 6.97 -3.99 10.74
C ARG A 43 7.52 -3.54 12.10
N ASP A 44 6.88 -3.90 13.20
CA ASP A 44 7.36 -3.59 14.55
C ASP A 44 8.71 -4.28 14.83
N ASP A 45 8.87 -5.53 14.40
CA ASP A 45 10.12 -6.28 14.53
C ASP A 45 11.25 -5.61 13.72
N TYR A 46 10.96 -5.13 12.50
CA TYR A 46 11.89 -4.31 11.71
C TYR A 46 12.25 -3.02 12.44
N MET A 47 11.25 -2.27 12.92
CA MET A 47 11.45 -1.01 13.63
C MET A 47 12.30 -1.17 14.89
N ARG A 48 12.16 -2.30 15.59
CA ARG A 48 12.93 -2.58 16.80
C ARG A 48 14.36 -3.02 16.51
N ASN A 49 14.56 -3.86 15.49
CA ASN A 49 15.78 -4.66 15.39
C ASN A 49 16.66 -4.33 14.17
N ASN A 50 16.14 -3.59 13.19
CA ASN A 50 16.91 -3.27 11.99
C ASN A 50 17.79 -2.04 12.19
N SER A 51 19.04 -2.08 11.72
CA SER A 51 20.00 -0.96 11.81
C SER A 51 19.61 0.26 10.97
N GLU A 52 18.75 0.10 9.96
CA GLU A 52 18.22 1.19 9.13
C GLU A 52 16.93 1.79 9.71
N SER A 53 16.45 1.27 10.84
CA SER A 53 15.27 1.80 11.53
C SER A 53 15.51 3.22 12.06
N PRO A 54 14.49 4.10 12.04
CA PRO A 54 14.58 5.39 12.72
C PRO A 54 14.74 5.27 14.25
N PHE A 55 14.53 4.08 14.82
CA PHE A 55 14.71 3.77 16.24
C PHE A 55 16.03 3.04 16.56
N ALA A 56 16.96 2.89 15.61
CA ALA A 56 18.20 2.14 15.81
C ALA A 56 19.00 2.62 17.05
N ASP A 57 19.00 3.92 17.33
CA ASP A 57 19.67 4.53 18.49
C ASP A 57 18.75 4.66 19.74
N SER A 58 17.48 4.26 19.65
CA SER A 58 16.46 4.46 20.70
C SER A 58 15.55 3.24 20.94
N VAL A 59 16.04 2.04 20.59
CA VAL A 59 15.31 0.75 20.68
C VAL A 59 14.70 0.51 22.07
N ALA A 60 15.41 0.91 23.13
CA ALA A 60 14.97 0.74 24.52
C ALA A 60 13.65 1.49 24.83
N THR A 61 13.36 2.56 24.09
CA THR A 61 12.14 3.37 24.25
C THR A 61 11.04 3.04 23.25
N PHE A 62 11.33 2.23 22.22
CA PHE A 62 10.34 1.83 21.21
C PHE A 62 9.29 0.87 21.81
N LYS A 63 8.02 1.25 21.77
CA LYS A 63 6.90 0.49 22.37
C LYS A 63 6.06 -0.31 21.37
N GLY A 64 6.39 -0.24 20.08
CA GLY A 64 5.53 -0.72 19.01
C GLY A 64 4.76 0.45 18.38
N LEU A 65 4.45 0.33 17.09
CA LEU A 65 3.70 1.33 16.35
C LEU A 65 2.20 1.26 16.67
N SER A 66 1.51 2.38 16.46
CA SER A 66 0.06 2.48 16.66
C SER A 66 -0.68 2.34 15.33
N TYR A 67 -1.76 1.56 15.31
CA TYR A 67 -2.54 1.27 14.11
C TYR A 67 -4.04 1.45 14.35
N PHE A 68 -4.80 1.67 13.27
CA PHE A 68 -6.24 1.42 13.26
C PHE A 68 -6.53 -0.09 13.17
N GLU A 69 -7.70 -0.52 13.64
CA GLU A 69 -8.16 -1.89 13.41
C GLU A 69 -8.27 -2.19 11.90
N PRO A 70 -7.86 -3.38 11.43
CA PRO A 70 -7.95 -3.70 10.01
C PRO A 70 -9.41 -3.70 9.53
N ASP A 71 -9.68 -2.96 8.46
CA ASP A 71 -11.03 -2.83 7.87
C ASP A 71 -10.96 -2.90 6.34
N GLU A 72 -11.64 -3.90 5.78
CA GLU A 72 -11.66 -4.19 4.34
C GLU A 72 -12.25 -3.08 3.49
N ARG A 73 -13.06 -2.18 4.05
CA ARG A 73 -13.58 -1.02 3.30
C ARG A 73 -12.46 -0.12 2.79
N PHE A 74 -11.29 -0.14 3.44
CA PHE A 74 -10.10 0.59 3.04
C PHE A 74 -9.15 -0.22 2.13
N ARG A 75 -9.57 -1.41 1.68
CA ARG A 75 -8.92 -2.16 0.61
C ARG A 75 -9.64 -1.88 -0.71
N ILE A 76 -9.24 -0.80 -1.35
CA ILE A 76 -9.97 -0.20 -2.47
C ILE A 76 -9.45 -0.75 -3.80
N SER A 77 -10.35 -1.16 -4.68
CA SER A 77 -10.04 -1.40 -6.09
C SER A 77 -10.22 -0.10 -6.85
N ALA A 78 -9.13 0.45 -7.38
CA ALA A 78 -9.12 1.71 -8.12
C ALA A 78 -8.88 1.45 -9.61
N ASN A 79 -9.51 2.26 -10.46
CA ASN A 79 -9.20 2.32 -11.89
C ASN A 79 -7.81 2.92 -12.06
N LEU A 80 -6.96 2.24 -12.82
CA LEU A 80 -5.59 2.66 -13.04
C LEU A 80 -5.50 3.34 -14.42
N ILE A 81 -5.29 4.65 -14.42
CA ILE A 81 -5.20 5.48 -15.62
C ILE A 81 -3.74 5.85 -15.88
N PRO A 82 -3.07 5.23 -16.86
CA PRO A 82 -1.66 5.50 -17.14
C PRO A 82 -1.43 6.95 -17.56
N VAL A 83 -0.34 7.55 -17.07
CA VAL A 83 0.13 8.85 -17.57
C VAL A 83 0.84 8.61 -18.90
N LYS A 84 0.34 9.23 -19.99
CA LYS A 84 0.90 9.03 -21.35
C LYS A 84 2.27 9.69 -21.50
N ASP A 85 2.36 10.97 -21.16
CA ASP A 85 3.58 11.76 -21.25
C ASP A 85 4.18 11.93 -19.85
N LYS A 86 4.72 10.83 -19.30
CA LYS A 86 5.24 10.78 -17.93
C LYS A 86 6.29 11.87 -17.71
N LYS A 87 6.07 12.71 -16.70
CA LYS A 87 7.03 13.74 -16.30
C LYS A 87 7.73 13.37 -15.01
N THR A 88 8.90 13.98 -14.81
CA THR A 88 9.54 13.98 -13.50
C THR A 88 8.83 14.99 -12.60
N VAL A 89 8.48 14.54 -11.39
CA VAL A 89 7.95 15.37 -10.32
C VAL A 89 9.05 15.57 -9.28
N LEU A 90 9.22 16.82 -8.86
CA LEU A 90 10.06 17.18 -7.72
C LEU A 90 9.16 17.28 -6.50
N LEU A 91 9.42 16.45 -5.49
CA LEU A 91 8.73 16.51 -4.21
C LEU A 91 9.65 17.14 -3.17
N PRO A 92 9.23 18.23 -2.50
CA PRO A 92 9.97 18.76 -1.38
C PRO A 92 10.04 17.74 -0.24
N THR A 93 11.14 17.75 0.50
CA THR A 93 11.39 16.83 1.61
C THR A 93 11.42 17.55 2.95
N SER A 94 11.28 16.79 4.05
CA SER A 94 11.26 17.28 5.43
C SER A 94 12.49 18.09 5.85
N ASP A 95 13.64 17.87 5.21
CA ASP A 95 14.90 18.59 5.46
C ASP A 95 15.08 19.85 4.59
N GLY A 96 14.07 20.21 3.79
CA GLY A 96 14.09 21.39 2.91
C GLY A 96 14.77 21.17 1.56
N LEU A 97 15.10 19.92 1.21
CA LEU A 97 15.57 19.53 -0.13
C LEU A 97 14.41 19.12 -1.03
N GLU A 98 14.74 18.47 -2.14
CA GLU A 98 13.79 17.87 -3.08
C GLU A 98 14.31 16.52 -3.56
N THR A 99 13.38 15.59 -3.82
CA THR A 99 13.69 14.32 -4.49
C THR A 99 12.86 14.15 -5.77
N ARG A 100 13.36 13.33 -6.70
CA ARG A 100 12.77 13.13 -8.03
C ARG A 100 12.01 11.81 -8.10
N TYR A 101 10.77 11.90 -8.59
CA TYR A 101 9.94 10.76 -8.95
C TYR A 101 9.47 10.85 -10.39
N LEU A 102 9.12 9.72 -10.98
CA LEU A 102 8.49 9.68 -12.30
C LEU A 102 6.99 9.45 -12.12
N GLU A 103 6.14 10.22 -12.80
CA GLU A 103 4.70 9.95 -12.85
C GLU A 103 4.45 8.56 -13.43
N TYR A 104 3.63 7.75 -12.75
CA TYR A 104 3.30 6.42 -13.25
C TYR A 104 1.89 6.35 -13.83
N ALA A 105 0.89 6.57 -12.98
CA ALA A 105 -0.53 6.46 -13.30
C ALA A 105 -1.34 7.17 -12.22
N HIS A 106 -2.58 7.52 -12.53
CA HIS A 106 -3.55 7.90 -11.51
C HIS A 106 -4.39 6.70 -11.11
N ALA A 107 -4.59 6.52 -9.82
CA ALA A 107 -5.60 5.64 -9.26
C ALA A 107 -6.87 6.45 -9.00
N GLU A 108 -7.95 6.11 -9.69
CA GLU A 108 -9.26 6.75 -9.53
C GLU A 108 -10.24 5.80 -8.86
N PHE A 109 -10.92 6.26 -7.82
CA PHE A 109 -11.89 5.45 -7.07
C PHE A 109 -12.95 6.36 -6.43
N SER A 110 -14.01 5.75 -5.91
CA SER A 110 -14.94 6.44 -5.02
C SER A 110 -14.86 5.86 -3.63
N PHE A 111 -14.87 6.73 -2.62
CA PHE A 111 -14.89 6.36 -1.22
C PHE A 111 -15.87 7.26 -0.48
N ASP A 112 -16.80 6.67 0.28
CA ASP A 112 -17.89 7.37 0.98
C ASP A 112 -18.67 8.37 0.11
N GLY A 113 -18.86 8.04 -1.18
CA GLY A 113 -19.59 8.86 -2.14
C GLY A 113 -18.79 10.03 -2.75
N GLU A 114 -17.53 10.22 -2.34
CA GLU A 114 -16.63 11.20 -2.94
C GLU A 114 -15.78 10.56 -4.05
N ALA A 115 -15.54 11.31 -5.12
CA ALA A 115 -14.59 10.91 -6.16
C ALA A 115 -13.16 11.24 -5.70
N CYS A 116 -12.31 10.22 -5.65
CA CYS A 116 -10.92 10.32 -5.23
C CYS A 116 -9.99 10.02 -6.39
N ARG A 117 -8.86 10.74 -6.44
CA ARG A 117 -7.79 10.54 -7.41
C ARG A 117 -6.45 10.65 -6.70
N LEU A 118 -5.55 9.72 -6.95
CA LEU A 118 -4.20 9.71 -6.40
C LEU A 118 -3.18 9.43 -7.51
N LEU A 119 -2.14 10.23 -7.61
CA LEU A 119 -0.97 9.97 -8.45
C LEU A 119 -0.06 8.94 -7.80
N ILE A 120 0.15 7.84 -8.51
CA ILE A 120 1.18 6.85 -8.19
C ILE A 120 2.47 7.30 -8.86
N LEU A 121 3.55 7.24 -8.08
CA LEU A 121 4.89 7.65 -8.47
C LEU A 121 5.79 6.41 -8.63
N GLU A 122 6.79 6.50 -9.48
CA GLU A 122 7.84 5.49 -9.64
C GLU A 122 9.17 6.05 -9.11
N ILE A 123 9.85 5.27 -8.27
CA ILE A 123 11.11 5.67 -7.64
C ILE A 123 12.22 5.75 -8.70
N MET A 124 12.86 6.91 -8.81
CA MET A 124 13.92 7.17 -9.78
C MET A 124 15.34 7.05 -9.22
N ASP A 125 15.50 7.00 -7.90
CA ASP A 125 16.83 6.92 -7.29
C ASP A 125 17.51 5.58 -7.60
N MET A 126 18.84 5.60 -7.57
CA MET A 126 19.63 4.39 -7.77
C MET A 126 19.54 3.51 -6.52
N GLY A 127 19.40 2.21 -6.69
CA GLY A 127 19.31 1.28 -5.57
C GLY A 127 18.32 0.14 -5.81
N PRO A 128 18.07 -0.68 -4.78
CA PRO A 128 17.22 -1.87 -4.90
C PRO A 128 15.73 -1.52 -5.13
N THR A 129 15.29 -0.32 -4.79
CA THR A 129 13.91 0.15 -4.95
C THR A 129 13.68 0.92 -6.25
N ARG A 130 14.70 1.07 -7.11
CA ARG A 130 14.54 1.75 -8.40
C ARG A 130 13.44 1.08 -9.23
N GLY A 131 12.47 1.86 -9.70
CA GLY A 131 11.38 1.38 -10.56
C GLY A 131 10.20 0.73 -9.80
N THR A 132 10.24 0.69 -8.46
CA THR A 132 9.06 0.33 -7.65
C THR A 132 8.07 1.49 -7.60
N LEU A 133 6.81 1.16 -7.32
CA LEU A 133 5.74 2.14 -7.26
C LEU A 133 5.48 2.55 -5.81
N PHE A 134 5.26 3.85 -5.64
CA PHE A 134 5.18 4.56 -4.39
C PHE A 134 3.99 5.50 -4.42
N LEU A 135 3.25 5.57 -3.32
CA LEU A 135 2.15 6.50 -3.15
C LEU A 135 2.34 7.27 -1.83
N ALA A 136 2.66 8.56 -1.93
CA ALA A 136 2.55 9.48 -0.82
C ALA A 136 1.19 10.18 -0.86
N PHE A 137 0.45 10.18 0.25
CA PHE A 137 -0.86 10.79 0.35
C PHE A 137 -1.09 11.42 1.72
N ALA A 138 -1.99 12.39 1.78
CA ALA A 138 -2.58 12.88 3.01
C ALA A 138 -4.10 12.77 2.91
N ASP A 139 -4.78 12.80 4.05
CA ASP A 139 -6.23 12.65 4.10
C ASP A 139 -6.81 13.41 5.31
N ALA A 140 -8.14 13.40 5.48
CA ALA A 140 -8.78 14.16 6.56
C ALA A 140 -8.42 13.70 7.98
N THR A 141 -7.73 12.56 8.13
CA THR A 141 -7.16 12.12 9.43
C THR A 141 -5.81 12.76 9.76
N SER A 142 -5.12 13.34 8.77
CA SER A 142 -3.77 13.90 8.93
C SER A 142 -3.75 15.04 9.96
N ALA A 143 -2.69 15.07 10.77
CA ALA A 143 -2.43 16.00 11.88
C ALA A 143 -3.32 15.82 13.13
N ASN A 144 -4.37 15.00 13.05
CA ASN A 144 -5.28 14.73 14.17
C ASN A 144 -5.15 13.27 14.66
N GLU A 145 -5.36 12.31 13.77
CA GLU A 145 -5.33 10.87 14.08
C GLU A 145 -4.09 10.18 13.47
N THR A 146 -3.55 10.75 12.39
CA THR A 146 -2.38 10.25 11.64
C THR A 146 -1.32 11.34 11.47
N TYR A 147 -0.11 10.94 11.05
CA TYR A 147 1.02 11.87 10.90
C TYR A 147 0.68 13.06 9.99
N GLY A 148 1.03 14.26 10.44
CA GLY A 148 0.59 15.53 9.85
C GLY A 148 1.02 15.73 8.40
N ALA A 149 2.21 15.25 8.04
CA ALA A 149 2.75 15.43 6.70
C ALA A 149 2.25 14.36 5.69
N GLY A 150 1.39 13.43 6.13
CA GLY A 150 0.87 12.35 5.31
C GLY A 150 1.54 11.01 5.55
N ARG A 151 1.12 10.02 4.77
CA ARG A 151 1.52 8.61 4.89
C ARG A 151 1.87 8.04 3.53
N TYR A 152 2.54 6.90 3.55
CA TYR A 152 2.99 6.19 2.36
C TYR A 152 2.27 4.86 2.20
N LEU A 153 2.17 4.42 0.94
CA LEU A 153 1.71 3.09 0.58
C LEU A 153 2.59 2.56 -0.55
N ASP A 154 3.15 1.37 -0.34
CA ASP A 154 3.92 0.67 -1.38
C ASP A 154 2.96 -0.02 -2.34
N ILE A 155 3.17 0.18 -3.64
CA ILE A 155 2.26 -0.31 -4.67
C ILE A 155 2.94 -1.43 -5.47
N ASN A 156 2.27 -2.58 -5.53
CA ASN A 156 2.72 -3.68 -6.36
C ASN A 156 2.42 -3.42 -7.84
N LYS A 157 3.46 -3.33 -8.66
CA LYS A 157 3.33 -3.15 -10.11
C LYS A 157 2.78 -4.43 -10.74
N VAL A 158 1.58 -4.35 -11.32
CA VAL A 158 0.97 -5.45 -12.10
C VAL A 158 0.99 -5.05 -13.58
N PRO A 159 1.88 -5.62 -14.41
CA PRO A 159 1.98 -5.26 -15.82
C PRO A 159 0.67 -5.48 -16.58
N GLY A 160 0.25 -4.48 -17.35
CA GLY A 160 -0.96 -4.55 -18.19
C GLY A 160 -2.28 -4.44 -17.42
N SER A 161 -2.26 -4.26 -16.10
CA SER A 161 -3.49 -4.10 -15.32
C SER A 161 -4.16 -2.75 -15.60
N THR A 162 -5.49 -2.76 -15.70
CA THR A 162 -6.34 -1.56 -15.80
C THR A 162 -6.91 -1.15 -14.43
N SER A 163 -6.64 -1.91 -13.38
CA SER A 163 -6.99 -1.60 -12.01
C SER A 163 -5.84 -1.89 -11.05
N ILE A 164 -5.91 -1.30 -9.87
CA ILE A 164 -4.92 -1.48 -8.80
C ILE A 164 -5.64 -1.61 -7.46
N THR A 165 -5.13 -2.46 -6.56
CA THR A 165 -5.61 -2.50 -5.18
C THR A 165 -4.80 -1.52 -4.34
N LEU A 166 -5.47 -0.52 -3.78
CA LEU A 166 -4.94 0.37 -2.75
C LEU A 166 -5.39 -0.16 -1.39
N ASP A 167 -4.48 -0.84 -0.69
CA ASP A 167 -4.76 -1.39 0.64
C ASP A 167 -4.26 -0.43 1.73
N PHE A 168 -5.08 0.55 2.10
CA PHE A 168 -4.71 1.56 3.08
C PHE A 168 -4.52 1.00 4.49
N ASN A 169 -4.91 -0.26 4.78
CA ASN A 169 -4.54 -0.93 6.03
C ASN A 169 -3.03 -1.17 6.17
N LYS A 170 -2.31 -1.08 5.04
CA LYS A 170 -0.85 -1.16 4.94
C LYS A 170 -0.18 0.21 4.84
N ALA A 171 -0.94 1.31 4.90
CA ALA A 171 -0.35 2.63 4.89
C ALA A 171 0.50 2.83 6.14
N TYR A 172 1.69 3.42 5.97
CA TYR A 172 2.69 3.60 7.02
C TYR A 172 3.18 5.04 7.06
N ASN A 173 3.66 5.50 8.22
CA ASN A 173 4.26 6.82 8.35
C ASN A 173 5.69 6.82 7.79
N PRO A 174 6.12 7.93 7.16
CA PRO A 174 7.53 8.14 6.81
C PRO A 174 8.45 8.06 8.04
N TYR A 175 9.73 7.77 7.82
CA TYR A 175 10.70 7.74 8.93
C TYR A 175 10.88 9.07 9.65
N CYS A 176 10.68 10.21 8.95
CA CYS A 176 10.66 11.53 9.58
C CYS A 176 9.52 11.72 10.59
N ALA A 177 8.51 10.84 10.63
CA ALA A 177 7.50 10.85 11.69
C ALA A 177 8.05 10.36 13.04
N TYR A 178 9.21 9.69 13.03
CA TYR A 178 9.83 9.07 14.20
C TYR A 178 11.18 9.72 14.54
N ASN A 179 11.89 10.20 13.52
CA ASN A 179 13.21 10.82 13.67
C ASN A 179 13.43 11.88 12.57
N ASP A 180 13.57 13.13 12.98
CA ASP A 180 13.70 14.29 12.08
C ASP A 180 15.00 14.28 11.25
N SER A 181 15.97 13.41 11.55
CA SER A 181 17.18 13.27 10.73
C SER A 181 16.91 12.65 9.35
N PHE A 182 15.73 12.05 9.15
CA PHE A 182 15.36 11.44 7.87
C PHE A 182 14.74 12.46 6.93
N SER A 183 15.22 12.45 5.69
CA SER A 183 14.66 13.22 4.57
C SER A 183 13.53 12.41 3.92
N CYS A 184 12.30 12.91 4.00
CA CYS A 184 11.11 12.20 3.51
C CYS A 184 10.27 13.13 2.63
N PRO A 185 9.83 12.69 1.43
CA PRO A 185 9.04 13.51 0.52
C PRO A 185 7.63 13.79 1.05
N PHE A 186 7.16 15.02 0.85
CA PHE A 186 5.76 15.35 1.08
C PHE A 186 4.86 14.82 -0.04
N PRO A 187 3.61 14.42 0.26
CA PRO A 187 2.63 14.10 -0.77
C PRO A 187 2.49 15.26 -1.78
N PRO A 188 2.37 14.97 -3.09
CA PRO A 188 1.99 16.01 -4.04
C PRO A 188 0.61 16.55 -3.68
N LYS A 189 0.34 17.83 -4.03
CA LYS A 189 -0.92 18.50 -3.65
C LYS A 189 -2.17 17.75 -4.12
N GLU A 190 -2.10 17.09 -5.25
CA GLU A 190 -3.20 16.28 -5.80
C GLU A 190 -3.46 14.97 -5.05
N ASN A 191 -2.54 14.55 -4.16
CA ASN A 191 -2.69 13.38 -3.31
C ASN A 191 -3.21 13.72 -1.90
N ILE A 192 -3.82 14.89 -1.73
CA ILE A 192 -4.49 15.28 -0.49
C ILE A 192 -5.97 14.99 -0.65
N LEU A 193 -6.45 13.96 0.05
CA LEU A 193 -7.84 13.53 0.03
C LEU A 193 -8.68 14.30 1.07
N ASN A 194 -9.93 14.59 0.75
CA ASN A 194 -10.88 15.19 1.69
C ASN A 194 -11.61 14.14 2.56
N VAL A 195 -11.54 12.86 2.18
CA VAL A 195 -12.10 11.74 2.94
C VAL A 195 -11.18 11.33 4.09
N ALA A 196 -11.73 10.72 5.13
CA ALA A 196 -10.96 10.21 6.27
C ALA A 196 -10.57 8.74 6.07
N ILE A 197 -9.27 8.46 5.93
CA ILE A 197 -8.75 7.09 5.77
C ILE A 197 -8.30 6.55 7.12
N ARG A 198 -9.25 6.01 7.90
CA ARG A 198 -9.03 5.39 9.22
C ARG A 198 -8.52 3.94 9.13
N ALA A 199 -7.44 3.75 8.39
CA ALA A 199 -6.74 2.48 8.22
C ALA A 199 -5.22 2.71 8.23
N GLY A 200 -4.43 1.70 8.58
CA GLY A 200 -2.96 1.80 8.59
C GLY A 200 -2.38 2.39 9.88
N GLU A 201 -1.16 2.91 9.81
CA GLU A 201 -0.46 3.55 10.93
C GLU A 201 -1.15 4.85 11.35
N LYS A 202 -1.22 5.06 12.66
CA LYS A 202 -1.66 6.28 13.35
C LYS A 202 -0.46 7.14 13.71
N THR A 203 -0.70 8.34 14.23
CA THR A 203 0.35 9.14 14.87
C THR A 203 1.04 8.35 15.97
N TYR A 204 2.36 8.33 15.95
CA TYR A 204 3.19 7.71 16.99
C TYR A 204 3.27 8.61 18.22
N GLN A 205 3.26 8.01 19.42
CA GLN A 205 3.24 8.68 20.72
C GLN A 205 4.35 8.18 21.63
#